data_AF-A0AAJ0V8G0-F1
#
_entry.id   AF-A0AAJ0V8G0-F1
#
_cell.length_a   1.000
_cell.length_b   1.000
_cell.length_c   1.000
_cell.angle_alpha   90.00
_cell.angle_beta   90.00
_cell.angle_gamma   90.00
#
_symmetry.space_group_name_H-M   'P 1'
#
loop_
_entity.id
_entity.type
_entity.pdbx_description
1 polymer ?
#
loop_
_entity_poly.entity_id
_entity_poly.type
_entity_poly.pdbx_seq_one_letter_code
_entity_poly.pdbx_strand_id
1 'polypeptide(L)'
;MAITIEHEIKTLDQLRPILRGFRKVAGLTQAMVASRLGVTQQTYAQFEANPASASVERLFKVLRVLNVELTLTYIHIASARPAAKQAIALPARKAAQASGSGRAAAKRPAPPASQSMPAPRAAERQPRPARKRAAPKKREDW
;
A
#
# COMPACT_ATOMS: atom_id res chain seq x y z
N MET A 1 24.11 -27.43 5.23
CA MET A 1 24.27 -26.05 5.72
C MET A 1 23.12 -25.24 5.13
N ALA A 2 22.27 -24.64 5.96
CA ALA A 2 21.18 -23.78 5.50
C ALA A 2 21.70 -22.33 5.46
N ILE A 3 21.42 -21.61 4.37
CA ILE A 3 21.73 -20.19 4.25
C ILE A 3 20.41 -19.44 4.42
N THR A 4 20.32 -18.63 5.47
CA THR A 4 19.15 -17.77 5.74
C THR A 4 19.44 -16.37 5.19
N ILE A 5 18.51 -15.82 4.39
CA ILE A 5 18.62 -14.48 3.80
C ILE A 5 17.39 -13.68 4.22
N GLU A 6 17.60 -12.60 4.96
CA GLU A 6 16.53 -11.72 5.46
C GLU A 6 16.61 -10.35 4.77
N HIS A 7 15.44 -9.80 4.43
CA HIS A 7 15.32 -8.47 3.84
C HIS A 7 14.20 -7.69 4.51
N GLU A 8 14.52 -6.48 4.97
CA GLU A 8 13.51 -5.53 5.44
C GLU A 8 12.91 -4.79 4.24
N ILE A 9 11.60 -4.91 4.05
CA ILE A 9 10.87 -4.23 2.97
C ILE A 9 10.21 -2.98 3.56
N LYS A 10 10.75 -1.81 3.23
CA LYS A 10 10.25 -0.48 3.61
C LYS A 10 9.40 0.16 2.53
N THR A 11 9.64 -0.19 1.26
CA THR A 11 8.90 0.35 0.11
C THR A 11 8.57 -0.73 -0.91
N LEU A 12 7.50 -0.52 -1.69
CA LEU A 12 7.03 -1.50 -2.68
C LEU A 12 8.05 -1.74 -3.81
N ASP A 13 8.84 -0.73 -4.17
CA ASP A 13 9.86 -0.85 -5.24
C ASP A 13 10.97 -1.86 -4.89
N GLN A 14 11.16 -2.16 -3.61
CA GLN A 14 12.12 -3.15 -3.15
C GLN A 14 11.68 -4.59 -3.47
N LEU A 15 10.38 -4.84 -3.67
CA LEU A 15 9.86 -6.18 -3.94
C LEU A 15 10.48 -6.80 -5.19
N ARG A 16 10.61 -6.03 -6.27
CA ARG A 16 11.14 -6.54 -7.55
C ARG A 16 12.57 -7.08 -7.44
N PRO A 17 13.57 -6.29 -7.00
CA PRO A 17 14.94 -6.80 -6.89
C PRO A 17 15.06 -7.94 -5.87
N ILE A 18 14.29 -7.91 -4.78
CA ILE A 18 14.29 -8.97 -3.75
C ILE A 18 13.76 -10.30 -4.31
N LEU A 19 12.56 -10.31 -4.91
CA LEU A 19 11.97 -11.52 -5.49
C LEU A 19 12.84 -12.12 -6.60
N ARG A 20 13.44 -11.26 -7.43
CA ARG A 20 14.41 -11.68 -8.46
C ARG A 20 15.67 -12.30 -7.83
N GLY A 21 16.14 -11.75 -6.71
CA GLY A 21 17.26 -12.28 -5.94
C GLY A 21 16.96 -13.69 -5.43
N PHE A 22 15.85 -13.87 -4.72
CA PHE A 22 15.43 -15.18 -4.22
C PHE A 22 15.25 -16.21 -5.33
N ARG A 23 14.66 -15.82 -6.47
CA ARG A 23 14.56 -16.71 -7.64
C ARG A 23 15.93 -17.20 -8.12
N LYS A 24 16.92 -16.31 -8.19
CA LYS A 24 18.29 -16.66 -8.60
C LYS A 24 18.99 -17.56 -7.58
N VAL A 25 18.86 -17.27 -6.29
CA VAL A 25 19.41 -18.10 -5.20
C VAL A 25 18.80 -19.50 -5.23
N ALA A 26 17.50 -19.61 -5.54
CA ALA A 26 16.82 -20.88 -5.73
C ALA A 26 17.18 -21.60 -7.04
N GLY A 27 18.03 -21.02 -7.90
CA GLY A 27 18.45 -21.61 -9.18
C GLY A 27 17.32 -21.71 -10.21
N LEU A 28 16.24 -20.93 -10.06
CA LEU A 28 15.06 -21.04 -10.91
C LEU A 28 15.09 -20.02 -12.05
N THR A 29 14.76 -20.46 -13.27
CA THR A 29 14.47 -19.53 -14.37
C THR A 29 13.04 -18.98 -14.26
N GLN A 30 12.74 -17.91 -14.98
CA GLN A 30 11.36 -17.39 -15.09
C GLN A 30 10.39 -18.47 -15.60
N ALA A 31 10.82 -19.25 -16.60
CA ALA A 31 10.02 -20.33 -17.15
C ALA A 31 9.74 -21.42 -16.11
N MET A 32 10.72 -21.80 -15.28
CA MET A 32 10.52 -22.79 -14.23
C MET A 32 9.52 -22.34 -13.16
N VAL A 33 9.61 -21.07 -12.72
CA VAL A 33 8.66 -20.53 -11.76
C VAL A 33 7.26 -20.48 -12.38
N ALA A 34 7.14 -20.03 -13.64
CA ALA A 34 5.87 -20.02 -14.36
C ALA A 34 5.26 -21.42 -14.49
N SER A 35 6.06 -22.43 -14.84
CA SER A 35 5.61 -23.83 -14.92
C SER A 35 5.09 -24.35 -13.59
N ARG A 36 5.76 -24.05 -12.47
CA ARG A 36 5.32 -24.43 -11.12
C ARG A 36 4.01 -23.75 -10.71
N LEU A 37 3.76 -22.56 -11.26
CA LEU A 37 2.55 -21.77 -11.02
C LEU A 37 1.41 -22.11 -11.98
N GLY A 38 1.64 -22.97 -12.98
CA GLY A 38 0.63 -23.29 -14.00
C GLY A 38 0.35 -22.14 -14.98
N VAL A 39 1.30 -21.22 -15.16
CA VAL A 39 1.14 -20.05 -16.04
C VAL A 39 2.20 -19.96 -17.13
N THR A 40 1.99 -19.05 -18.08
CA THR A 40 2.99 -18.78 -19.12
C THR A 40 4.19 -18.03 -18.56
N GLN A 41 5.36 -18.20 -19.18
CA GLN A 41 6.56 -17.42 -18.83
C GLN A 41 6.30 -15.91 -18.92
N GLN A 42 5.55 -15.46 -19.93
CA GLN A 42 5.21 -14.04 -20.13
C GLN A 42 4.38 -13.50 -18.96
N THR A 43 3.43 -14.29 -18.45
CA THR A 43 2.63 -13.96 -17.27
C THR A 43 3.51 -13.78 -16.03
N TYR A 44 4.44 -14.70 -15.79
CA TYR A 44 5.38 -14.56 -14.67
C TYR A 44 6.34 -13.39 -14.86
N ALA A 45 6.82 -13.14 -16.08
CA ALA A 45 7.70 -12.02 -16.38
C ALA A 45 7.01 -10.66 -16.14
N GLN A 46 5.71 -10.53 -16.46
CA GLN A 46 4.92 -9.34 -16.13
C GLN A 46 4.79 -9.16 -14.61
N PHE A 47 4.51 -10.25 -13.89
CA PHE A 47 4.52 -10.23 -12.42
C PHE A 47 5.88 -9.80 -11.85
N GLU A 48 6.99 -10.38 -12.31
CA GLU A 48 8.35 -10.05 -11.81
C GLU A 48 8.77 -8.62 -12.21
N ALA A 49 8.20 -8.06 -13.28
CA ALA A 49 8.43 -6.67 -13.69
C ALA A 49 7.73 -5.66 -12.79
N ASN A 50 6.55 -5.99 -12.25
CA ASN A 50 5.79 -5.14 -11.32
C ASN A 50 5.04 -5.98 -10.28
N PRO A 51 5.72 -6.49 -9.23
CA PRO A 51 5.07 -7.31 -8.21
C PRO A 51 4.14 -6.49 -7.30
N ALA A 52 4.34 -5.17 -7.21
CA ALA A 52 3.55 -4.28 -6.38
C ALA A 52 2.09 -4.11 -6.87
N SER A 53 1.84 -4.29 -8.17
CA SER A 53 0.47 -4.25 -8.73
C SER A 53 -0.26 -5.59 -8.67
N ALA A 54 0.44 -6.67 -8.27
CA ALA A 54 -0.18 -7.98 -8.17
C ALA A 54 -1.06 -8.06 -6.91
N SER A 55 -2.09 -8.90 -6.94
CA SER A 55 -2.82 -9.21 -5.71
C SER A 55 -1.91 -9.89 -4.69
N VAL A 56 -2.22 -9.70 -3.41
CA VAL A 56 -1.50 -10.34 -2.30
C VAL A 56 -1.49 -11.86 -2.46
N GLU A 57 -2.60 -12.47 -2.89
CA GLU A 57 -2.67 -13.91 -3.18
C GLU A 57 -1.64 -14.36 -4.21
N ARG A 58 -1.45 -13.63 -5.31
CA ARG A 58 -0.44 -13.96 -6.32
C ARG A 58 0.97 -13.83 -5.76
N LEU A 59 1.23 -12.77 -5.00
CA LEU A 59 2.50 -12.59 -4.33
C LEU A 59 2.81 -13.80 -3.44
N PHE A 60 1.85 -14.24 -2.62
CA PHE A 60 2.01 -15.43 -1.78
C PHE A 60 2.23 -16.71 -2.56
N LYS A 61 1.52 -16.92 -3.68
CA LYS A 61 1.77 -18.08 -4.57
C LYS A 61 3.23 -18.10 -5.04
N VAL A 62 3.77 -16.95 -5.43
CA VAL A 62 5.17 -16.85 -5.86
C VAL A 62 6.14 -17.07 -4.70
N LEU A 63 5.92 -16.46 -3.53
CA LEU A 63 6.75 -16.66 -2.35
C LEU A 63 6.87 -18.14 -1.98
N ARG A 64 5.76 -18.89 -2.00
CA ARG A 64 5.77 -20.34 -1.76
C ARG A 64 6.61 -21.11 -2.78
N VAL A 65 6.50 -20.78 -4.06
CA VAL A 65 7.30 -21.44 -5.12
C VAL A 65 8.80 -21.16 -4.96
N LEU A 66 9.14 -19.97 -4.46
CA LEU A 66 10.52 -19.56 -4.18
C LEU A 66 11.02 -20.03 -2.80
N ASN A 67 10.18 -20.72 -2.02
CA ASN A 67 10.47 -21.13 -0.65
C ASN A 67 10.86 -19.96 0.28
N VAL A 68 10.14 -18.83 0.14
CA VAL A 68 10.33 -17.60 0.92
C VAL A 68 9.17 -17.44 1.91
N GLU A 69 9.51 -17.15 3.16
CA GLU A 69 8.55 -16.82 4.21
C GLU A 69 8.37 -15.31 4.34
N LEU A 70 7.16 -14.86 4.67
CA LEU A 70 6.85 -13.45 4.93
C LEU A 70 6.59 -13.25 6.42
N THR A 71 7.44 -12.47 7.07
CA THR A 71 7.31 -12.09 8.49
C THR A 71 6.86 -10.64 8.60
N LEU A 72 5.89 -10.37 9.48
CA LEU A 72 5.43 -9.01 9.79
C LEU A 72 5.87 -8.61 11.20
N THR A 73 6.59 -7.50 11.31
CA THR A 73 7.05 -6.95 12.58
C THR A 73 6.28 -5.67 12.89
N TYR A 74 5.58 -5.65 14.03
CA TYR A 74 4.91 -4.44 14.52
C TYR A 74 5.87 -3.64 15.40
N ILE A 75 6.22 -2.42 14.97
CA ILE A 75 7.09 -1.52 15.71
C ILE A 75 6.21 -0.52 16.47
N HIS A 76 6.16 -0.65 17.79
CA HIS A 76 5.49 0.31 18.66
C HIS A 76 6.48 1.38 19.13
N ILE A 77 6.41 2.57 18.57
CA ILE A 77 7.21 3.71 19.03
C ILE A 77 6.45 4.36 20.19
N ALA A 78 6.87 4.07 21.42
CA ALA A 78 6.34 4.78 22.58
C ALA A 78 6.74 6.25 22.48
N SER A 79 5.76 7.13 22.28
CA SER A 79 5.97 8.57 22.42
C SER A 79 6.48 8.84 23.82
N ALA A 80 7.72 9.32 23.96
CA ALA A 80 8.26 9.73 25.24
C ALA A 80 7.32 10.80 25.83
N ARG A 81 6.48 10.40 26.79
CA ARG A 81 5.80 11.36 27.65
C ARG A 81 6.93 12.07 28.39
N PRO A 82 7.13 13.39 28.25
CA PRO A 82 8.10 14.07 29.08
C PRO A 82 7.67 13.79 30.52
N ALA A 83 8.56 13.19 31.30
CA ALA A 83 8.34 12.94 32.71
C ALA A 83 7.90 14.27 33.33
N ALA A 84 6.61 14.38 33.64
CA ALA A 84 6.08 15.51 34.37
C ALA A 84 6.88 15.56 35.68
N LYS A 85 7.72 16.60 35.82
CA LYS A 85 8.37 16.92 37.08
C LYS A 85 7.31 16.78 38.18
N GLN A 86 7.51 15.81 39.07
CA GLN A 86 6.75 15.75 40.31
C GLN A 86 7.06 17.03 41.07
N ALA A 87 6.20 18.02 40.91
CA ALA A 87 6.21 19.22 41.70
C ALA A 87 5.84 18.80 43.12
N ILE A 88 6.83 18.84 44.00
CA ILE A 88 6.66 18.76 45.44
C ILE A 88 5.76 19.94 45.81
N ALA A 89 4.55 19.64 46.29
CA ALA A 89 3.60 20.66 46.70
C ALA A 89 4.09 21.35 47.99
N LEU A 90 4.23 22.67 47.96
CA LEU A 90 4.30 23.54 49.14
C LEU A 90 3.02 24.40 49.19
N PRO A 91 2.45 24.65 50.38
CA PRO A 91 1.09 25.17 50.51
C PRO A 91 0.98 26.68 50.26
N ALA A 92 -0.26 27.07 49.97
CA ALA A 92 -0.70 28.34 49.43
C ALA A 92 -0.42 29.59 50.28
N ARG A 93 -0.20 30.72 49.60
CA ARG A 93 -0.64 32.05 50.08
C ARG A 93 -1.42 32.78 48.99
N LYS A 94 -2.53 33.36 49.43
CA LYS A 94 -3.63 33.95 48.66
C LYS A 94 -3.45 35.48 48.65
N ALA A 95 -3.54 36.11 47.47
CA ALA A 95 -3.95 37.51 47.28
C ALA A 95 -4.24 37.70 45.77
N ALA A 96 -5.52 37.77 45.39
CA ALA A 96 -6.23 39.02 45.00
C ALA A 96 -5.91 39.42 43.54
N GLN A 97 -6.77 39.05 42.59
CA GLN A 97 -7.92 39.82 42.06
C GLN A 97 -7.54 41.05 41.22
N ALA A 98 -7.92 41.02 39.93
CA ALA A 98 -8.47 42.11 39.11
C ALA A 98 -8.48 41.62 37.63
N SER A 99 -9.61 41.19 37.07
CA SER A 99 -10.67 41.99 36.44
C SER A 99 -10.28 42.58 35.07
N GLY A 100 -11.02 42.20 34.03
CA GLY A 100 -10.98 42.76 32.68
C GLY A 100 -11.50 41.74 31.67
N SER A 101 -12.81 41.51 31.59
CA SER A 101 -13.74 42.23 30.69
C SER A 101 -13.28 42.22 29.23
N GLY A 102 -13.90 41.34 28.42
CA GLY A 102 -13.71 41.30 26.97
C GLY A 102 -14.68 40.33 26.31
N ARG A 103 -15.77 40.86 25.78
CA ARG A 103 -16.97 40.21 25.25
C ARG A 103 -16.89 40.08 23.71
N ALA A 104 -17.66 39.12 23.18
CA ALA A 104 -18.20 38.99 21.80
C ALA A 104 -17.21 38.52 20.71
N ALA A 105 -17.43 37.43 19.94
CA ALA A 105 -18.58 36.93 19.17
C ALA A 105 -18.66 37.44 17.71
N ALA A 106 -19.19 36.55 16.84
CA ALA A 106 -19.58 36.68 15.43
C ALA A 106 -18.44 36.57 14.38
N LYS A 107 -18.29 35.48 13.61
CA LYS A 107 -19.18 34.90 12.56
C LYS A 107 -19.70 35.93 11.55
N ARG A 108 -19.16 35.87 10.32
CA ARG A 108 -19.76 36.41 9.08
C ARG A 108 -20.05 35.25 8.12
N PRO A 109 -21.27 35.13 7.57
CA PRO A 109 -21.55 34.24 6.44
C PRO A 109 -21.88 35.00 5.12
N ALA A 110 -21.45 34.39 4.01
CA ALA A 110 -22.04 34.28 2.64
C ALA A 110 -22.29 35.55 1.79
N PRO A 111 -22.75 35.50 0.50
CA PRO A 111 -22.79 34.49 -0.60
C PRO A 111 -22.29 35.14 -1.95
N PRO A 112 -22.72 34.84 -3.23
CA PRO A 112 -23.52 33.74 -3.82
C PRO A 112 -23.03 33.13 -5.18
N ALA A 113 -23.62 31.96 -5.50
CA ALA A 113 -24.19 31.48 -6.78
C ALA A 113 -23.42 31.54 -8.14
N SER A 114 -23.35 30.38 -8.82
CA SER A 114 -24.16 30.05 -10.04
C SER A 114 -23.43 29.11 -11.01
N GLN A 115 -24.12 28.00 -11.36
CA GLN A 115 -24.44 27.51 -12.73
C GLN A 115 -23.27 27.36 -13.74
N SER A 116 -23.13 26.38 -14.63
CA SER A 116 -23.96 25.31 -15.17
C SER A 116 -23.08 24.57 -16.21
N MET A 117 -23.41 23.31 -16.51
CA MET A 117 -23.02 22.53 -17.71
C MET A 117 -23.37 23.29 -19.01
N PRO A 118 -22.81 22.99 -20.22
CA PRO A 118 -22.64 21.64 -20.77
C PRO A 118 -21.43 21.37 -21.70
N ALA A 119 -21.38 20.12 -22.18
CA ALA A 119 -20.39 19.47 -23.04
C ALA A 119 -20.28 20.02 -24.48
N PRO A 120 -19.27 19.54 -25.24
CA PRO A 120 -19.64 18.79 -26.45
C PRO A 120 -18.79 17.52 -26.73
N ARG A 121 -19.52 16.43 -26.99
CA ARG A 121 -19.47 15.55 -28.18
C ARG A 121 -18.13 15.35 -28.90
N ALA A 122 -17.60 14.11 -28.89
CA ALA A 122 -16.75 13.60 -29.97
C ALA A 122 -16.76 12.07 -30.09
N ALA A 123 -17.16 11.63 -31.30
CA ALA A 123 -16.74 10.44 -32.03
C ALA A 123 -17.10 9.03 -31.51
N GLU A 124 -18.23 8.56 -32.03
CA GLU A 124 -18.63 7.17 -32.18
C GLU A 124 -17.55 6.37 -32.95
N ARG A 125 -17.03 5.29 -32.34
CA ARG A 125 -16.18 4.29 -33.00
C ARG A 125 -17.00 3.02 -33.24
N GLN A 126 -17.13 2.64 -34.51
CA GLN A 126 -17.77 1.40 -34.95
C GLN A 126 -17.03 0.16 -34.40
N PRO A 127 -17.74 -0.90 -33.96
CA PRO A 127 -17.11 -2.12 -33.44
C PRO A 127 -16.64 -3.07 -34.55
N ARG A 128 -15.45 -3.67 -34.35
CA ARG A 128 -14.88 -4.74 -35.18
C ARG A 128 -15.55 -6.09 -34.86
N PRO A 129 -15.65 -7.03 -35.84
CA PRO A 129 -16.36 -8.29 -35.65
C PRO A 129 -15.66 -9.21 -34.63
N ALA A 130 -16.46 -9.83 -33.77
CA ALA A 130 -16.02 -10.69 -32.68
C ALA A 130 -15.47 -12.05 -33.19
N ARG A 131 -14.20 -12.32 -32.88
CA ARG A 131 -13.60 -13.66 -33.00
C ARG A 131 -14.22 -14.55 -31.91
N LYS A 132 -14.75 -15.72 -32.29
CA LYS A 132 -15.32 -16.71 -31.35
C LYS A 132 -14.29 -17.03 -30.26
N ARG A 133 -14.53 -16.60 -29.02
CA ARG A 133 -13.72 -16.95 -27.85
C ARG A 133 -14.19 -18.31 -27.33
N ALA A 134 -13.25 -19.24 -27.20
CA ALA A 134 -13.45 -20.47 -26.46
C ALA A 134 -13.90 -20.16 -25.02
N ALA A 135 -14.72 -21.04 -24.46
CA ALA A 135 -15.32 -20.91 -23.13
C ALA A 135 -14.28 -20.56 -22.06
N PRO A 136 -14.58 -19.64 -21.12
CA PRO A 136 -13.64 -19.25 -20.08
C PRO A 136 -13.45 -20.42 -19.10
N LYS A 137 -12.32 -21.12 -19.21
CA LYS A 137 -11.75 -21.83 -18.06
C LYS A 137 -11.57 -20.79 -16.96
N LYS A 138 -12.07 -21.08 -15.76
CA LYS A 138 -11.95 -20.26 -14.53
C LYS A 138 -10.54 -19.69 -14.47
N ARG A 139 -10.40 -18.44 -14.91
CA ARG A 139 -9.11 -17.81 -15.13
C ARG A 139 -8.69 -17.35 -13.75
N GLU A 140 -7.80 -18.10 -13.11
CA GLU A 140 -7.10 -17.58 -11.95
C GLU A 140 -6.58 -16.17 -12.31
N ASP A 141 -6.73 -15.21 -11.40
CA ASP A 141 -6.45 -13.79 -11.61
C ASP A 141 -4.96 -13.52 -11.88
N TRP A 142 -4.47 -13.95 -13.04
CA TRP A 142 -3.10 -13.78 -13.53
C TRP A 142 -3.00 -12.71 -14.62
#